data_AF-A0A6G7LM98-F1
#
_entry.id   AF-A0A6G7LM98-F1
#
_cell.length_a   1.000
_cell.length_b   1.000
_cell.length_c   1.000
_cell.angle_alpha   90.00
_cell.angle_beta   90.00
_cell.angle_gamma   90.00
#
_symmetry.space_group_name_H-M   'P 1'
#
loop_
_entity.id
_entity.type
_entity.pdbx_description
1 polymer ?
#
loop_
_entity_poly.entity_id
_entity_poly.type
_entity_poly.pdbx_seq_one_letter_code
_entity_poly.pdbx_strand_id
1 'polypeptide(L)' 'MQFQSLAEFFNMGGYAFYVWLAYGVTFVSLSLLILVSSMKKRRVLQEIASKVQREERLAQNRSNRS' A
#
# COMPACT_ATOMS: atom_id res chain seq x y z
N MET A 1 -13.33 6.56 -41.20
CA MET A 1 -13.12 5.90 -39.90
C MET A 1 -11.88 6.53 -39.29
N GLN A 2 -12.02 7.34 -38.23
CA GLN A 2 -11.00 8.32 -37.82
C GLN A 2 -9.90 7.78 -36.88
N PHE A 3 -10.00 6.52 -36.46
CA PHE A 3 -8.97 5.85 -35.68
C PHE A 3 -8.87 4.41 -36.18
N GLN A 4 -7.93 4.15 -37.10
CA GLN A 4 -7.81 2.83 -37.74
C GLN A 4 -6.81 1.91 -37.04
N SER A 5 -6.12 2.39 -35.98
CA SER A 5 -5.19 1.54 -35.23
C SER A 5 -4.95 2.02 -33.80
N LEU A 6 -4.63 1.08 -32.91
CA LEU A 6 -4.06 1.37 -31.58
C LEU A 6 -2.81 2.25 -31.72
N ALA A 7 -2.02 2.08 -32.79
CA ALA A 7 -0.84 2.89 -33.07
C ALA A 7 -1.18 4.38 -33.20
N GLU A 8 -2.26 4.77 -33.89
CA GLU A 8 -2.72 6.16 -33.96
C GLU A 8 -3.15 6.69 -32.58
N PHE A 9 -3.69 5.84 -31.71
CA PHE A 9 -4.05 6.22 -30.34
C PHE A 9 -2.84 6.58 -29.47
N PHE A 10 -1.73 5.85 -29.63
CA PHE A 10 -0.45 6.19 -29.00
C PHE A 10 0.28 7.34 -29.71
N ASN A 11 0.00 7.58 -30.99
CA ASN A 11 0.64 8.60 -31.82
C ASN A 11 -0.29 9.79 -32.15
N MET A 12 -1.32 10.03 -31.34
CA MET A 12 -2.12 11.27 -31.40
C MET A 12 -1.23 12.41 -30.89
N GLY A 13 -0.37 12.96 -31.75
CA GLY A 13 0.63 14.00 -31.49
C GLY A 13 0.51 14.70 -30.13
N GLY A 14 1.37 14.29 -29.18
CA GLY A 14 1.48 14.88 -27.84
C GLY A 14 0.42 14.48 -26.81
N TYR A 15 -0.81 14.13 -27.21
CA TYR A 15 -1.92 13.85 -26.26
C TYR A 15 -1.79 12.52 -25.52
N ALA A 16 -1.30 11.48 -26.20
CA ALA A 16 -1.14 10.14 -25.62
C ALA A 16 -0.22 10.14 -24.38
N PHE A 17 0.78 11.05 -24.34
CA PHE A 17 1.69 11.20 -23.21
C PHE A 17 0.95 11.62 -21.94
N TYR A 18 0.05 12.61 -22.02
CA TYR A 18 -0.73 13.08 -20.88
C TYR A 18 -1.70 12.01 -20.36
N VAL A 19 -2.30 11.24 -21.27
CA VAL A 19 -3.19 10.12 -20.93
C VAL A 19 -2.42 9.05 -20.16
N TRP A 20 -1.26 8.62 -20.67
CA TRP A 20 -0.40 7.64 -19.99
C TRP A 20 0.11 8.14 -18.64
N LEU A 21 0.47 9.42 -18.52
CA LEU A 21 0.83 10.02 -17.24
C LEU A 21 -0.33 9.97 -16.25
N ALA A 22 -1.55 10.33 -16.67
CA ALA A 22 -2.72 10.28 -15.81
C ALA A 22 -3.02 8.85 -15.31
N TYR A 23 -2.95 7.86 -16.20
CA TYR A 23 -3.07 6.45 -15.82
C TYR A 23 -1.93 6.01 -14.90
N GLY A 24 -0.70 6.39 -15.19
CA GLY A 24 0.47 6.07 -14.36
C GLY A 24 0.37 6.66 -12.95
N VAL A 25 0.00 7.94 -12.82
CA VAL A 25 -0.21 8.59 -11.53
C VAL A 25 -1.33 7.92 -10.75
N THR A 26 -2.44 7.57 -11.42
CA THR A 26 -3.56 6.88 -10.80
C THR A 26 -3.15 5.49 -10.30
N PHE A 27 -2.44 4.73 -11.13
CA PHE A 27 -1.94 3.39 -10.79
C PHE A 27 -0.94 3.43 -9.62
N VAL A 28 -0.02 4.39 -9.63
CA VAL A 28 0.93 4.62 -8.54
C VAL A 28 0.18 4.99 -7.26
N SER A 29 -0.80 5.89 -7.32
CA SER A 29 -1.59 6.31 -6.16
C SER A 29 -2.35 5.13 -5.54
N LEU A 30 -3.02 4.32 -6.37
CA LEU A 30 -3.69 3.08 -5.93
C LEU A 30 -2.72 2.09 -5.30
N SER A 31 -1.58 1.85 -5.95
CA SER A 31 -0.54 0.93 -5.46
C SER A 31 -0.02 1.39 -4.10
N LEU A 32 0.24 2.69 -3.95
CA LEU A 32 0.71 3.29 -2.71
C LEU A 32 -0.34 3.17 -1.61
N LEU A 33 -1.62 3.38 -1.92
CA LEU A 33 -2.72 3.20 -0.99
C LEU A 33 -2.83 1.75 -0.49
N ILE A 34 -2.69 0.78 -1.39
CA ILE A 34 -2.70 -0.66 -1.06
C ILE A 34 -1.51 -1.01 -0.16
N LEU A 35 -0.31 -0.54 -0.51
CA LEU A 35 0.90 -0.76 0.28
C LEU A 35 0.75 -0.18 1.69
N VAL A 36 0.33 1.07 1.80
CA VAL A 36 0.11 1.74 3.09
C VAL A 36 -0.97 1.04 3.91
N SER A 37 -2.08 0.63 3.28
CA SER A 37 -3.17 -0.11 3.95
C SER A 37 -2.70 -1.45 4.50
N SER A 38 -1.91 -2.19 3.71
CA SER A 38 -1.33 -3.48 4.12
C SER A 38 -0.32 -3.30 5.26
N MET A 39 0.53 -2.27 5.19
CA MET A 39 1.48 -1.94 6.25
C MET A 39 0.79 -1.53 7.55
N LYS A 40 -0.30 -0.74 7.48
CA LYS A 40 -1.09 -0.36 8.66
C LYS A 40 -1.66 -1.57 9.38
N LYS A 41 -2.24 -2.53 8.64
CA LYS A 41 -2.75 -3.77 9.24
C LYS A 41 -1.67 -4.54 10.00
N ARG A 42 -0.48 -4.69 9.39
CA ARG A 42 0.66 -5.35 10.04
C ARG A 42 1.14 -4.60 11.27
N ARG A 43 1.21 -3.27 11.21
CA ARG A 43 1.66 -2.43 12.33
C ARG A 43 0.76 -2.55 13.55
N VAL A 44 -0.56 -2.55 13.35
CA VAL A 44 -1.53 -2.72 14.46
C VAL A 44 -1.37 -4.08 15.13
N LEU A 45 -1.24 -5.16 14.36
CA LEU A 45 -1.02 -6.50 14.91
C LEU A 45 0.31 -6.61 15.66
N GLN A 46 1.38 -6.03 15.13
CA GLN A 46 2.69 -5.98 15.80
C GLN A 46 2.63 -5.20 17.11
N GLU A 47 1.90 -4.07 17.13
CA GLU A 47 1.75 -3.27 18.33
C GLU A 47 1.00 -4.03 19.43
N ILE A 48 -0.08 -4.75 19.07
CA ILE A 48 -0.82 -5.60 20.01
C ILE A 48 0.08 -6.73 20.53
N ALA A 49 0.80 -7.45 19.65
CA ALA A 49 1.70 -8.52 20.05
C ALA A 49 2.80 -8.04 21.02
N SER A 50 3.31 -6.82 20.80
CA SER A 50 4.32 -6.22 21.68
C SER A 50 3.77 -5.87 23.07
N LYS A 51 2.49 -5.49 23.17
CA LYS A 51 1.82 -5.20 24.44
C LYS A 51 1.60 -6.49 25.25
N VAL A 52 1.11 -7.54 24.60
CA VAL A 52 0.90 -8.86 25.22
C VAL A 52 2.21 -9.42 25.79
N GLN A 53 3.32 -9.39 25.04
CA GLN A 53 4.62 -9.87 25.55
C GLN A 53 5.12 -9.10 26.78
N ARG A 54 4.81 -7.80 26.90
CA ARG A 54 5.20 -7.02 28.08
C ARG A 54 4.38 -7.42 29.30
N GLU A 55 3.08 -7.65 29.13
CA GLU A 55 2.20 -8.09 30.21
C GLU A 55 2.58 -9.48 30.71
N GLU A 56 2.87 -10.43 29.82
CA GLU A 56 3.34 -11.78 30.18
C GLU A 56 4.64 -11.73 31.01
N ARG A 57 5.61 -10.91 30.60
CA ARG A 57 6.87 -10.72 31.35
C ARG A 57 6.66 -10.15 32.75
N LEU A 58 5.69 -9.25 32.92
CA LEU A 58 5.37 -8.67 34.23
C LEU A 58 4.62 -9.67 35.12
N ALA A 59 3.73 -10.48 34.55
CA ALA A 59 3.03 -11.54 35.26
C ALA A 59 4.00 -12.62 35.77
N GLN A 60 4.97 -13.01 34.94
CA GLN A 60 5.96 -14.04 35.29
C GLN A 60 6.95 -13.57 36.37
N ASN A 61 7.28 -12.27 36.39
CA ASN A 61 8.06 -11.69 37.48
C ASN A 61 7.27 -11.58 38.80
N ARG A 62 5.93 -11.53 38.77
CA ARG A 62 5.10 -11.58 39.99
C ARG A 62 4.99 -13.00 40.53
N SER A 63 4.85 -14.02 39.68
CA SER A 63 4.77 -15.41 40.14
C SER A 63 6.09 -15.93 40.71
N ASN A 64 7.23 -15.43 40.22
CA ASN A 64 8.55 -15.80 40.77
C ASN A 64 8.90 -15.07 42.08
N ARG A 65 7.99 -14.24 42.61
CA ARG A 65 8.18 -13.45 43.84
C ARG A 65 7.22 -13.86 44.98
N SER A 66 6.40 -14.88 44.76
CA SER A 66 5.54 -15.56 45.74
C SER A 66 6.16 -16.89 46.14
#